data_AF-A0A7X1E524-F1
#
_entry.id   AF-A0A7X1E524-F1
#
_cell.length_a   1.000
_cell.length_b   1.000
_cell.length_c   1.000
_cell.angle_alpha   90.00
_cell.angle_beta   90.00
_cell.angle_gamma   90.00
#
_symmetry.space_group_name_H-M   'P 1'
#
loop_
_entity.id
_entity.type
_entity.pdbx_description
1 polymer ?
#
loop_
_entity_poly.entity_id
_entity_poly.type
_entity_poly.pdbx_seq_one_letter_code
_entity_poly.pdbx_strand_id
1 'polypeptide(L)' 'MKKKPNILLFLSDDELLDTIPALGTKQIHSPTLDSLAVRGTTFTHADIP' A
#
# COMPACT_ATOMS: atom_id res chain seq x y z
N MET A 1 31.17 -3.44 1.39
CA MET A 1 30.03 -4.05 2.12
C MET A 1 28.74 -3.43 1.60
N LYS A 2 27.68 -4.22 1.29
CA LYS A 2 26.37 -3.64 0.95
C LYS A 2 25.80 -2.93 2.19
N LYS A 3 25.35 -1.67 2.03
CA LYS A 3 24.69 -0.93 3.11
C LYS A 3 23.39 -1.66 3.48
N LYS A 4 23.13 -1.83 4.77
CA LYS A 4 21.85 -2.39 5.25
C LYS A 4 20.72 -1.45 4.82
N PRO A 5 19.60 -1.96 4.27
CA PRO A 5 18.46 -1.13 3.94
C PRO A 5 17.79 -0.60 5.22
N ASN A 6 17.20 0.58 5.13
CA ASN A 6 16.28 1.06 6.17
C ASN A 6 14.91 0.41 5.93
N ILE A 7 14.19 0.13 7.02
CA ILE A 7 12.83 -0.40 6.96
C ILE A 7 11.88 0.64 7.55
N LEU A 8 10.82 0.98 6.81
CA LEU A 8 9.76 1.88 7.24
C LEU A 8 8.44 1.13 7.11
N LEU A 9 7.73 0.98 8.23
CA LEU A 9 6.41 0.34 8.29
C LEU A 9 5.36 1.42 8.57
N PHE A 10 4.40 1.55 7.66
CA PHE A 10 3.18 2.31 7.89
C PHE A 10 2.07 1.33 8.27
N LEU A 11 1.32 1.66 9.33
CA LEU A 11 0.13 0.93 9.74
C LEU A 11 -1.00 1.95 9.86
N SER A 12 -2.00 1.83 9.00
CA SER A 12 -3.23 2.60 9.07
C SER A 12 -4.24 1.89 10.00
N ASP A 13 -5.15 2.67 10.54
CA ASP A 13 -6.26 2.18 11.38
C ASP A 13 -7.54 2.17 10.52
N ASP A 14 -8.28 1.05 10.53
CA ASP A 14 -9.53 0.82 9.80
C ASP A 14 -9.53 1.14 8.28
N GLU A 15 -8.38 1.11 7.61
CA GLU A 15 -8.32 1.28 6.14
C GLU A 15 -8.86 0.04 5.40
N LEU A 16 -9.75 0.26 4.43
CA LEU A 16 -10.32 -0.79 3.59
C LEU A 16 -9.50 -0.98 2.30
N LEU A 17 -9.56 -2.18 1.69
CA LEU A 17 -8.79 -2.50 0.48
C LEU A 17 -9.07 -1.56 -0.71
N ASP A 18 -10.33 -1.16 -0.88
CA ASP A 18 -10.77 -0.38 -2.01
C ASP A 18 -10.57 1.14 -1.82
N THR A 19 -9.89 1.60 -0.77
CA THR A 19 -9.55 3.02 -0.59
C THR A 19 -8.44 3.49 -1.53
N ILE A 20 -7.60 2.58 -2.01
CA ILE A 20 -6.51 2.88 -2.95
C ILE A 20 -7.04 2.73 -4.39
N PRO A 21 -7.06 3.80 -5.21
CA PRO A 21 -7.64 3.75 -6.54
C PRO A 21 -7.01 2.75 -7.50
N ALA A 22 -5.70 2.53 -7.38
CA ALA A 22 -5.01 1.49 -8.12
C ALA A 22 -5.55 0.07 -7.83
N LEU A 23 -6.32 -0.12 -6.75
CA LEU A 23 -6.80 -1.42 -6.26
C LEU A 23 -8.32 -1.62 -6.32
N GLY A 24 -9.13 -0.61 -6.69
CA GLY A 24 -10.56 -0.85 -6.89
C GLY A 24 -11.47 0.36 -7.08
N THR A 25 -11.29 1.44 -6.33
CA THR A 25 -12.17 2.62 -6.44
C THR A 25 -11.61 3.67 -7.41
N LYS A 26 -12.46 4.57 -7.92
CA LYS A 26 -11.99 5.81 -8.59
C LYS A 26 -12.46 7.07 -7.86
N GLN A 27 -13.11 6.92 -6.72
CA GLN A 27 -13.71 8.02 -5.97
C GLN A 27 -12.73 8.68 -5.00
N ILE A 28 -11.74 7.92 -4.52
CA ILE A 28 -10.74 8.39 -3.57
C ILE A 28 -9.54 8.99 -4.33
N HIS A 29 -8.90 10.00 -3.72
CA HIS A 29 -7.68 10.59 -4.23
C HIS A 29 -6.50 10.27 -3.29
N SER A 30 -5.69 9.26 -3.64
CA SER A 30 -4.52 8.84 -2.85
C SER A 30 -3.28 8.59 -3.73
N PRO A 31 -2.75 9.61 -4.42
CA PRO A 31 -1.72 9.44 -5.45
C PRO A 31 -0.39 8.88 -4.92
N THR A 32 -0.06 9.13 -3.64
CA THR A 32 1.16 8.57 -3.02
C THR A 32 1.06 7.07 -2.82
N LEU A 33 -0.10 6.59 -2.36
CA LEU A 33 -0.36 5.15 -2.18
C LEU A 33 -0.44 4.44 -3.53
N ASP A 34 -1.08 5.05 -4.53
CA ASP A 34 -1.08 4.55 -5.90
C ASP A 34 0.35 4.39 -6.45
N SER A 35 1.21 5.39 -6.23
CA SER A 35 2.61 5.34 -6.66
C SER A 35 3.39 4.24 -5.94
N LEU A 36 3.10 3.97 -4.67
CA LEU A 36 3.72 2.85 -3.94
C LEU A 36 3.25 1.50 -4.49
N ALA A 37 1.95 1.33 -4.75
CA ALA A 37 1.39 0.11 -5.32
C ALA A 37 1.99 -0.19 -6.71
N VAL A 38 2.07 0.80 -7.61
CA VAL A 38 2.61 0.63 -8.97
C VAL A 38 4.11 0.29 -8.99
N ARG A 39 4.89 0.81 -8.04
CA ARG A 39 6.35 0.61 -7.99
C ARG A 39 6.80 -0.56 -7.12
N GLY A 40 5.85 -1.20 -6.44
CA GLY A 40 6.10 -2.24 -5.45
C GLY A 40 5.37 -3.54 -5.77
N THR A 41 5.09 -4.28 -4.72
CA THR A 41 4.30 -5.52 -4.77
C THR A 41 3.06 -5.33 -3.91
N THR A 42 1.89 -5.51 -4.50
CA THR A 42 0.61 -5.51 -3.77
C THR A 42 0.19 -6.94 -3.45
N PHE A 43 -0.19 -7.19 -2.20
CA PHE A 43 -0.83 -8.43 -1.78
C PHE A 43 -2.35 -8.23 -1.82
N THR A 44 -3.05 -8.96 -2.70
CA THR A 44 -4.51 -8.83 -2.87
C THR A 44 -5.32 -9.79 -2.00
N HIS A 45 -4.65 -10.70 -1.30
CA HIS A 45 -5.23 -11.69 -0.39
C HIS A 45 -4.36 -11.71 0.87
N ALA A 46 -4.55 -10.69 1.73
CA ALA A 46 -3.84 -10.54 2.99
C ALA A 46 -4.87 -10.33 4.09
N ASP A 47 -4.90 -11.25 5.05
CA ASP A 47 -5.89 -11.29 6.12
C ASP A 47 -5.21 -11.08 7.48
N ILE A 48 -5.90 -10.43 8.39
CA ILE A 48 -5.50 -10.37 9.81
C ILE A 48 -5.99 -11.65 10.54
N PRO A 49 -5.34 -12.04 11.64
CA PRO A 49 -5.77 -13.20 12.44
C PRO A 49 -7.20 -13.09 12.99
#